data_AF-A0A2N6L9B9-F1
#
_entry.id   AF-A0A2N6L9B9-F1
#
_cell.length_a   1.000
_cell.length_b   1.000
_cell.length_c   1.000
_cell.angle_alpha   90.00
_cell.angle_beta   90.00
_cell.angle_gamma   90.00
#
_symmetry.space_group_name_H-M   'P 1'
#
loop_
_entity.id
_entity.type
_entity.pdbx_description
1 polymer ?
#
loop_
_entity_poly.entity_id
_entity_poly.type
_entity_poly.pdbx_seq_one_letter_code
_entity_poly.pdbx_strand_id
1 'polypeptide(L)'
;MGGKYLTISEFNLEGQFLGFLGDSSREYKYLRLAIASGEVQLKLPKQLRAYLGANLQPGELLQVFGLSKLNTHTGKIKFKVYGVKPLGVCPNQKNPQQTKAKILVCQKSGCRKRGGKGLLSKLEKILCERGLQDKVTIEQTGCLKCCNSAPNCVLQLGQKEFKKVHPEAIASLLENHLISSLD
;
A
#
# COMPACT_ATOMS: atom_id res chain seq x y z
N MET A 1 3.67 -41.19 -11.75
CA MET A 1 3.73 -40.04 -10.82
C MET A 1 2.73 -38.99 -11.29
N GLY A 2 1.52 -39.00 -10.72
CA GLY A 2 0.44 -38.10 -11.15
C GLY A 2 0.76 -36.64 -10.83
N GLY A 3 0.64 -35.76 -11.82
CA GLY A 3 0.91 -34.34 -11.65
C GLY A 3 -0.02 -33.73 -10.59
N LYS A 4 0.56 -33.11 -9.56
CA LYS A 4 -0.14 -32.42 -8.44
C LYS A 4 -1.15 -31.34 -8.90
N TYR A 5 -1.14 -30.97 -10.18
CA TYR A 5 -1.98 -29.91 -10.75
C TYR A 5 -2.58 -30.33 -12.09
N LEU A 6 -3.90 -30.22 -12.20
CA LEU A 6 -4.66 -30.36 -13.45
C LEU A 6 -4.95 -28.96 -14.02
N THR A 7 -4.68 -28.74 -15.31
CA THR A 7 -5.11 -27.50 -15.99
C THR A 7 -6.60 -27.62 -16.27
N ILE A 8 -7.39 -26.63 -15.85
CA ILE A 8 -8.85 -26.62 -16.00
C ILE A 8 -9.27 -25.80 -17.21
N SER A 9 -8.79 -24.55 -17.27
CA SER A 9 -9.19 -23.59 -18.29
C SER A 9 -8.14 -22.50 -18.46
N GLU A 10 -8.20 -21.84 -19.61
CA GLU A 10 -7.57 -20.53 -19.81
C GLU A 10 -8.43 -19.44 -19.18
N PHE A 11 -7.80 -18.35 -18.75
CA PHE A 11 -8.50 -17.14 -18.34
C PHE A 11 -7.95 -15.92 -19.06
N ASN A 12 -8.84 -14.96 -19.29
CA ASN A 12 -8.52 -13.62 -19.73
C ASN A 12 -9.25 -12.65 -18.79
N LEU A 13 -8.49 -11.88 -18.01
CA LEU A 13 -9.03 -10.96 -17.02
C LEU A 13 -8.58 -9.55 -17.31
N GLU A 14 -9.52 -8.61 -17.29
CA GLU A 14 -9.23 -7.18 -17.37
C GLU A 14 -9.48 -6.52 -16.02
N GLY A 15 -8.55 -5.67 -15.61
CA GLY A 15 -8.64 -5.02 -14.32
C GLY A 15 -7.52 -4.05 -14.05
N GLN A 16 -7.63 -3.37 -12.92
CA GLN A 16 -6.62 -2.41 -12.48
C GLN A 16 -5.51 -3.11 -11.70
N PHE A 17 -4.27 -2.84 -12.05
CA PHE A 17 -3.10 -3.34 -11.34
C PHE A 17 -2.98 -2.65 -9.98
N LEU A 18 -3.04 -3.44 -8.90
CA LEU A 18 -2.92 -2.89 -7.54
C LEU A 18 -1.47 -2.94 -7.01
N GLY A 19 -0.63 -3.79 -7.59
CA GLY A 19 0.74 -4.00 -7.14
C GLY A 19 1.15 -5.47 -7.12
N PHE A 20 2.39 -5.73 -6.73
CA PHE A 20 2.94 -7.08 -6.57
C PHE A 20 2.98 -7.50 -5.09
N LEU A 21 2.97 -8.81 -4.84
CA LEU A 21 3.31 -9.38 -3.53
C LEU A 21 4.74 -9.93 -3.54
N GLY A 22 5.60 -9.38 -2.66
CA GLY A 22 7.01 -9.70 -2.46
C GLY A 22 7.84 -8.44 -2.13
N ASP A 23 8.97 -8.58 -1.45
CA ASP A 23 9.77 -7.44 -0.95
C ASP A 23 10.60 -6.73 -2.04
N SER A 24 10.79 -7.38 -3.20
CA SER A 24 11.60 -6.85 -4.32
C SER A 24 11.16 -7.39 -5.68
N SER A 25 11.63 -6.79 -6.78
CA SER A 25 11.21 -7.14 -8.16
C SER A 25 11.49 -8.59 -8.56
N ARG A 26 12.54 -9.22 -8.01
CA ARG A 26 12.83 -10.64 -8.21
C ARG A 26 11.93 -11.56 -7.36
N GLU A 27 11.34 -11.00 -6.32
CA GLU A 27 10.51 -11.69 -5.33
C GLU A 27 9.01 -11.53 -5.57
N TYR A 28 8.60 -10.70 -6.53
CA TYR A 28 7.21 -10.54 -6.96
C TYR A 28 6.61 -11.88 -7.43
N LYS A 29 6.05 -12.63 -6.48
CA LYS A 29 5.49 -13.97 -6.72
C LYS A 29 4.07 -13.90 -7.25
N TYR A 30 3.37 -12.82 -6.94
CA TYR A 30 1.98 -12.60 -7.33
C TYR A 30 1.75 -11.17 -7.80
N LEU A 31 0.84 -11.02 -8.76
CA LEU A 31 0.27 -9.77 -9.22
C LEU A 31 -1.14 -9.65 -8.63
N ARG A 32 -1.48 -8.49 -8.06
CA ARG A 32 -2.82 -8.17 -7.57
C ARG A 32 -3.58 -7.38 -8.63
N LEU A 33 -4.77 -7.85 -8.99
CA LEU A 33 -5.62 -7.24 -10.01
C LEU A 33 -7.01 -6.97 -9.41
N ALA A 34 -7.49 -5.74 -9.48
CA ALA A 34 -8.88 -5.39 -9.16
C ALA A 34 -9.75 -5.59 -10.41
N ILE A 35 -10.75 -6.45 -10.29
CA ILE A 35 -11.78 -6.73 -11.29
C ILE A 35 -13.16 -6.38 -10.73
N ALA A 36 -14.21 -6.41 -11.55
CA ALA A 36 -15.56 -6.03 -11.13
C ALA A 36 -16.10 -6.84 -9.92
N SER A 37 -15.70 -8.11 -9.80
CA SER A 37 -16.11 -9.00 -8.72
C SER A 37 -15.21 -8.93 -7.47
N GLY A 38 -14.16 -8.10 -7.46
CA GLY A 38 -13.25 -7.94 -6.34
C GLY A 38 -11.78 -8.04 -6.74
N GLU A 39 -10.93 -8.41 -5.79
CA GLU A 39 -9.50 -8.56 -6.02
C GLU A 39 -9.12 -10.02 -6.31
N VAL A 40 -8.22 -10.22 -7.29
CA VAL A 40 -7.62 -11.52 -7.58
C VAL A 40 -6.09 -11.48 -7.50
N GLN A 41 -5.52 -12.54 -6.89
CA GLN A 41 -4.08 -12.76 -6.84
C GLN A 41 -3.64 -13.75 -7.92
N LEU A 42 -2.78 -13.30 -8.83
CA LEU A 42 -2.35 -14.04 -10.01
C LEU A 42 -0.87 -14.42 -9.90
N LYS A 43 -0.55 -15.72 -9.95
CA LYS A 43 0.83 -16.18 -9.75
C LYS A 43 1.70 -15.89 -10.96
N LEU A 44 2.83 -15.21 -10.72
CA LEU A 44 3.82 -14.87 -11.73
C LEU A 44 4.90 -15.96 -11.89
N PRO A 45 5.13 -16.47 -13.11
CA PRO A 45 6.33 -17.20 -13.46
C PRO A 45 7.58 -16.35 -13.25
N LYS A 46 8.71 -16.99 -12.89
CA LYS A 46 9.98 -16.29 -12.62
C LYS A 46 10.41 -15.37 -13.77
N GLN A 47 10.22 -15.81 -15.00
CA GLN A 47 10.62 -15.09 -16.22
C GLN A 47 9.90 -13.75 -16.40
N LEU A 48 8.65 -13.64 -15.95
CA LEU A 48 7.86 -12.41 -16.11
C LEU A 48 8.14 -11.36 -15.02
N ARG A 49 8.72 -11.75 -13.88
CA ARG A 49 8.81 -10.87 -12.70
C ARG A 49 9.68 -9.64 -12.92
N ALA A 50 10.87 -9.85 -13.49
CA ALA A 50 11.81 -8.76 -13.69
C ALA A 50 11.27 -7.73 -14.68
N TYR A 51 10.73 -8.21 -15.81
CA TYR A 51 10.13 -7.34 -16.83
C TYR A 51 8.92 -6.59 -16.28
N LEU A 52 7.93 -7.30 -15.72
CA LEU A 52 6.72 -6.65 -15.21
C LEU A 52 7.02 -5.74 -14.01
N GLY A 53 7.93 -6.14 -13.13
CA GLY A 53 8.34 -5.35 -11.97
C GLY A 53 9.03 -4.03 -12.33
N ALA A 54 9.65 -3.94 -13.51
CA ALA A 54 10.26 -2.72 -14.00
C ALA A 54 9.32 -1.84 -14.82
N ASN A 55 8.25 -2.41 -15.40
CA ASN A 55 7.43 -1.75 -16.41
C ASN A 55 5.98 -1.48 -15.99
N LEU A 56 5.49 -2.05 -14.88
CA LEU A 56 4.13 -1.84 -14.41
C LEU A 56 4.09 -0.92 -13.19
N GLN A 57 3.15 0.03 -13.22
CA GLN A 57 2.85 0.94 -12.13
C GLN A 57 1.44 0.68 -11.58
N PRO A 58 1.28 0.62 -10.24
CA PRO A 58 -0.05 0.53 -9.64
C PRO A 58 -0.99 1.60 -10.21
N GLY A 59 -2.19 1.19 -10.60
CA GLY A 59 -3.19 2.04 -11.23
C GLY A 59 -3.36 1.79 -12.73
N GLU A 60 -2.40 1.14 -13.41
CA GLU A 60 -2.52 0.76 -14.81
C GLU A 60 -3.66 -0.24 -15.05
N LEU A 61 -4.39 -0.09 -16.15
CA LEU A 61 -5.37 -1.06 -16.61
C LEU A 61 -4.65 -2.13 -17.42
N LEU A 62 -4.83 -3.39 -17.01
CA LEU A 62 -4.17 -4.54 -17.61
C LEU A 62 -5.20 -5.54 -18.11
N GLN A 63 -4.84 -6.19 -19.21
CA GLN A 63 -5.40 -7.47 -19.62
C GLN A 63 -4.39 -8.57 -19.26
N VAL A 64 -4.81 -9.56 -18.48
CA VAL A 64 -3.95 -10.63 -17.94
C VAL A 64 -4.45 -11.99 -18.42
N PHE A 65 -3.53 -12.77 -18.98
CA PHE A 65 -3.79 -14.08 -19.56
C PHE A 65 -3.08 -15.17 -18.78
N GLY A 66 -3.75 -16.31 -18.59
CA GLY A 66 -3.16 -17.40 -17.84
C GLY A 66 -3.97 -18.69 -17.84
N LEU A 67 -3.49 -19.62 -17.02
CA LEU A 67 -4.10 -20.94 -16.81
C LEU A 67 -4.61 -21.07 -15.38
N SER A 68 -5.85 -21.52 -15.24
CA SER A 68 -6.44 -21.96 -13.98
C SER A 68 -6.04 -23.42 -13.75
N LYS A 69 -5.36 -23.69 -12.63
CA LYS A 69 -4.90 -25.04 -12.28
C LYS A 69 -5.54 -25.52 -10.97
N LEU A 70 -6.21 -26.67 -11.02
CA LEU A 70 -6.71 -27.36 -9.83
C LEU A 70 -5.57 -28.11 -9.17
N ASN A 71 -5.32 -27.86 -7.89
CA ASN A 71 -4.55 -28.80 -7.08
C ASN A 71 -5.46 -29.98 -6.72
N THR A 72 -5.24 -31.13 -7.35
CA THR A 72 -6.08 -32.33 -7.21
C THR A 72 -6.12 -32.89 -5.78
N HIS A 73 -5.15 -32.53 -4.93
CA HIS A 73 -5.10 -33.00 -3.54
C HIS A 73 -5.81 -32.05 -2.56
N THR A 74 -5.90 -30.75 -2.89
CA THR A 74 -6.43 -29.73 -1.96
C THR A 74 -7.72 -29.06 -2.42
N GLY A 75 -8.17 -29.34 -3.65
CA GLY A 75 -9.32 -28.66 -4.27
C GLY A 75 -9.07 -27.19 -4.65
N LYS A 76 -7.94 -26.59 -4.24
CA LYS A 76 -7.65 -25.17 -4.47
C LYS A 76 -7.30 -24.87 -5.94
N ILE A 77 -7.90 -23.80 -6.45
CA ILE A 77 -7.58 -23.22 -7.77
C ILE A 77 -6.34 -22.32 -7.64
N LYS A 78 -5.46 -22.40 -8.64
CA LYS A 78 -4.26 -21.58 -8.76
C LYS A 78 -4.21 -20.96 -10.14
N PHE A 79 -4.21 -19.63 -10.20
CA PHE A 79 -4.06 -18.89 -11.44
C PHE A 79 -2.58 -18.67 -11.75
N LYS A 80 -2.10 -19.19 -12.89
CA LYS A 80 -0.72 -19.00 -13.36
C LYS A 80 -0.73 -18.13 -14.61
N VAL A 81 -0.15 -16.94 -14.51
CA VAL A 81 -0.03 -15.98 -15.61
C VAL A 81 0.97 -16.48 -16.65
N TYR A 82 0.70 -16.26 -17.93
CA TYR A 82 1.70 -16.36 -18.99
C TYR A 82 1.83 -15.08 -19.83
N GLY A 83 0.84 -14.18 -19.78
CA GLY A 83 0.87 -12.92 -20.52
C GLY A 83 0.21 -11.79 -19.76
N VAL A 84 0.74 -10.59 -19.93
CA VAL A 84 0.15 -9.34 -19.44
C VAL A 84 0.25 -8.32 -20.58
N LYS A 85 -0.86 -7.66 -20.89
CA LYS A 85 -0.94 -6.59 -21.89
C LYS A 85 -1.45 -5.32 -21.21
N PRO A 86 -0.65 -4.23 -21.17
CA PRO A 86 -1.14 -2.93 -20.76
C PRO A 86 -2.23 -2.44 -21.71
N LEU A 87 -3.35 -1.98 -21.17
CA LEU A 87 -4.44 -1.34 -21.92
C LEU A 87 -4.39 0.20 -21.81
N GLY A 88 -3.59 0.73 -20.88
CA GLY A 88 -3.41 2.16 -20.64
C GLY A 88 -3.70 2.52 -19.19
N VAL A 89 -3.82 3.83 -18.92
CA VAL A 89 -4.17 4.37 -17.60
C VAL A 89 -5.59 4.92 -17.63
N CYS A 90 -6.42 4.52 -16.66
CA CYS A 90 -7.71 5.17 -16.46
C CYS A 90 -7.49 6.60 -15.93
N PRO A 91 -8.00 7.66 -16.58
CA PRO A 91 -7.72 9.06 -16.19
C PRO A 91 -8.24 9.46 -14.81
N ASN A 92 -9.09 8.64 -14.16
CA ASN A 92 -9.92 9.10 -13.05
C ASN A 92 -9.89 8.23 -11.80
N GLN A 93 -8.84 7.43 -11.59
CA GLN A 93 -8.68 6.71 -10.34
C GLN A 93 -7.50 7.29 -9.59
N LYS A 94 -7.82 8.06 -8.54
CA LYS A 94 -6.92 8.33 -7.42
C LYS A 94 -6.40 6.98 -6.95
N ASN A 95 -5.22 6.64 -7.42
CA ASN A 95 -4.44 5.51 -6.97
C ASN A 95 -4.47 5.56 -5.44
N PRO A 96 -4.91 4.51 -4.72
CA PRO A 96 -4.37 4.28 -3.41
C PRO A 96 -2.91 3.85 -3.63
N GLN A 97 -2.09 4.77 -4.16
CA GLN A 97 -0.70 4.81 -3.73
C GLN A 97 -0.83 4.76 -2.22
N GLN A 98 -0.19 3.78 -1.60
CA GLN A 98 0.15 3.89 -0.20
C GLN A 98 1.03 5.14 -0.09
N THR A 99 0.40 6.32 -0.10
CA THR A 99 1.03 7.55 0.27
C THR A 99 1.45 7.28 1.69
N LYS A 100 2.77 7.23 1.90
CA LYS A 100 3.33 7.09 3.24
C LYS A 100 2.57 8.04 4.13
N ALA A 101 2.09 7.52 5.26
CA ALA A 101 1.34 8.33 6.20
C ALA A 101 2.14 9.60 6.50
N LYS A 102 1.46 10.73 6.66
CA LYS A 102 2.15 12.00 6.95
C LYS A 102 1.74 12.50 8.32
N ILE A 103 2.72 13.00 9.07
CA ILE A 103 2.48 13.73 10.31
C ILE A 103 2.91 15.17 10.08
N LEU A 104 1.95 16.08 10.00
CA LEU A 104 2.20 17.51 9.83
C LEU A 104 2.35 18.15 11.21
N VAL A 105 3.52 18.70 11.52
CA VAL A 105 3.80 19.34 12.81
C VAL A 105 3.99 20.84 12.61
N CYS A 106 3.14 21.65 13.25
CA CYS A 106 3.22 23.11 13.14
C CYS A 106 4.43 23.67 13.88
N GLN A 107 5.30 24.37 13.16
CA GLN A 107 6.53 24.97 13.72
C GLN A 107 6.51 26.50 13.80
N LYS A 108 5.34 27.14 13.59
CA LYS A 108 5.19 28.59 13.82
C LYS A 108 5.33 28.93 15.32
N SER A 109 5.70 30.18 15.58
CA SER A 109 6.03 30.72 16.91
C SER A 109 5.02 30.34 17.99
N GLY A 110 3.72 30.41 17.71
CA GLY A 110 2.67 30.02 18.67
C GLY A 110 2.74 28.56 19.11
N CYS A 111 2.96 27.63 18.19
CA CYS A 111 3.10 26.20 18.53
C CYS A 111 4.44 25.89 19.17
N ARG A 112 5.54 26.50 18.68
CA ARG A 112 6.87 26.34 19.27
C ARG A 112 6.93 26.78 20.73
N LYS A 113 6.37 27.95 21.06
CA LYS A 113 6.32 28.47 22.44
C LYS A 113 5.50 27.58 23.39
N ARG A 114 4.55 26.80 22.85
CA ARG A 114 3.68 25.90 23.60
C ARG A 114 4.10 24.43 23.50
N GLY A 115 5.40 24.16 23.32
CA GLY A 115 5.94 22.80 23.36
C GLY A 115 6.04 22.07 22.02
N GLY A 116 5.90 22.76 20.88
CA GLY A 116 6.00 22.14 19.56
C GLY A 116 7.33 21.41 19.27
N LYS A 117 8.44 21.88 19.86
CA LYS A 117 9.73 21.18 19.76
C LYS A 117 9.74 19.84 20.51
N GLY A 118 9.12 19.81 21.70
CA GLY A 118 8.96 18.60 22.49
C GLY A 118 8.03 17.59 21.81
N LEU A 119 6.94 18.08 21.20
CA LEU A 119 6.03 17.24 20.41
C LEU A 119 6.75 16.55 19.25
N LEU A 120 7.54 17.29 18.47
CA LEU A 120 8.33 16.72 17.36
C LEU A 120 9.28 15.62 17.86
N SER A 121 10.06 15.93 18.89
CA SER A 121 11.05 14.98 19.45
C SER A 121 10.35 13.72 20.01
N LYS A 122 9.19 13.89 20.65
CA LYS A 122 8.40 12.77 21.18
C LYS A 122 7.85 11.88 20.06
N LEU A 123 7.39 12.47 18.95
CA LEU A 123 6.93 11.72 17.77
C LEU A 123 8.07 10.92 17.14
N GLU A 124 9.23 11.55 16.90
CA GLU A 124 10.41 10.88 16.36
C GLU A 124 10.83 9.69 17.22
N LYS A 125 10.86 9.87 18.54
CA LYS A 125 11.19 8.81 19.50
C LYS A 125 10.20 7.64 19.43
N ILE A 126 8.89 7.91 19.53
CA ILE A 126 7.86 6.86 19.50
C ILE A 126 7.91 6.09 18.17
N LEU A 127 8.05 6.79 17.06
CA LEU A 127 8.10 6.15 15.75
C LEU A 127 9.34 5.26 15.60
N CYS A 128 10.49 5.70 16.13
CA CYS A 128 11.70 4.90 16.19
C CYS A 128 11.55 3.65 17.07
N GLU A 129 11.02 3.82 18.30
CA GLU A 129 10.81 2.72 19.25
C GLU A 129 9.85 1.65 18.70
N ARG A 130 8.92 2.05 17.84
CA ARG A 130 7.93 1.15 17.22
C ARG A 130 8.29 0.69 15.80
N GLY A 131 9.47 1.05 15.29
CA GLY A 131 9.91 0.66 13.95
C GLY A 131 9.07 1.24 12.81
N LEU A 132 8.41 2.37 13.05
CA LEU A 132 7.50 3.03 12.10
C LEU A 132 8.20 4.11 11.26
N GLN A 133 9.47 4.45 11.55
CA GLN A 133 10.16 5.59 10.95
C GLN A 133 10.21 5.56 9.40
N ASP A 134 10.30 4.37 8.80
CA ASP A 134 10.38 4.24 7.34
C ASP A 134 9.01 4.24 6.64
N LYS A 135 7.94 4.12 7.43
CA LYS A 135 6.54 3.99 6.97
C LYS A 135 5.76 5.31 7.02
N VAL A 136 6.25 6.29 7.78
CA VAL A 136 5.61 7.59 7.96
C VAL A 136 6.61 8.72 7.70
N THR A 137 6.15 9.82 7.12
CA THR A 137 6.95 11.03 6.94
C THR A 137 6.48 12.10 7.92
N ILE A 138 7.39 12.68 8.70
CA ILE A 138 7.09 13.88 9.49
C ILE A 138 7.41 15.12 8.65
N GLU A 139 6.42 15.96 8.41
CA GLU A 139 6.60 17.23 7.71
C GLU A 139 6.45 18.39 8.71
N GLN A 140 7.45 19.24 8.78
CA GLN A 140 7.38 20.48 9.53
C GLN A 140 6.66 21.53 8.68
N THR A 141 5.55 22.06 9.19
CA THR A 141 4.65 22.93 8.41
C THR A 141 4.45 24.30 9.05
N GLY A 142 3.86 25.21 8.26
CA GLY A 142 3.42 26.52 8.68
C GLY A 142 2.21 26.49 9.63
N CYS A 143 1.53 27.62 9.77
CA CYS A 143 0.39 27.73 10.68
C CYS A 143 -0.79 26.87 10.20
N LEU A 144 -1.23 25.93 11.04
CA LEU A 144 -2.42 25.11 10.80
C LEU A 144 -3.74 25.80 11.24
N LYS A 145 -3.68 27.09 11.61
CA LYS A 145 -4.81 27.91 12.09
C LYS A 145 -5.57 27.36 13.31
N CYS A 146 -5.05 26.34 13.99
CA CYS A 146 -5.63 25.76 15.21
C CYS A 146 -4.91 26.20 16.49
N CYS A 147 -4.42 27.44 16.55
CA CYS A 147 -3.52 27.91 17.62
C CYS A 147 -4.04 27.68 19.05
N ASN A 148 -5.35 27.63 19.26
CA ASN A 148 -5.98 27.40 20.57
C ASN A 148 -5.72 25.99 21.15
N SER A 149 -5.36 25.02 20.32
CA SER A 149 -5.02 23.65 20.74
C SER A 149 -3.55 23.31 20.52
N ALA A 150 -2.70 24.34 20.40
CA ALA A 150 -1.28 24.15 20.21
C ALA A 150 -0.62 23.48 21.44
N PRO A 151 0.40 22.62 21.22
CA PRO A 151 1.11 22.41 19.96
C PRO A 151 0.30 21.53 18.99
N ASN A 152 0.22 21.95 17.71
CA ASN A 152 -0.66 21.31 16.74
C ASN A 152 0.08 20.30 15.86
N CYS A 153 -0.58 19.16 15.67
CA CYS A 153 -0.18 18.09 14.79
C CYS A 153 -1.41 17.53 14.05
N VAL A 154 -1.22 17.11 12.80
CA VAL A 154 -2.23 16.42 12.00
C VAL A 154 -1.63 15.12 11.44
N LEU A 155 -2.28 14.00 11.69
CA LEU A 155 -1.98 12.73 11.03
C LEU A 155 -2.83 12.61 9.77
N GLN A 156 -2.19 12.36 8.63
CA GLN A 156 -2.84 12.10 7.35
C GLN A 156 -2.63 10.62 6.96
N LEU A 157 -3.72 9.88 6.82
CA LEU A 157 -3.78 8.49 6.36
C LEU A 157 -4.62 8.43 5.08
N GLY A 158 -3.96 8.49 3.92
CA GLY A 158 -4.64 8.60 2.63
C GLY A 158 -5.50 9.87 2.56
N GLN A 159 -6.83 9.71 2.47
CA GLN A 159 -7.79 10.82 2.45
C GLN A 159 -8.30 11.22 3.85
N LYS A 160 -7.93 10.48 4.91
CA LYS A 160 -8.38 10.75 6.29
C LYS A 160 -7.38 11.64 7.01
N GLU A 161 -7.88 12.66 7.69
CA GLU A 161 -7.08 13.52 8.57
C GLU A 161 -7.55 13.41 10.02
N PHE A 162 -6.60 13.28 10.93
CA PHE A 162 -6.84 13.26 12.37
C PHE A 162 -6.12 14.44 13.03
N LYS A 163 -6.90 15.28 13.71
CA LYS A 163 -6.42 16.51 14.37
C LYS A 163 -6.46 16.32 15.89
N LYS A 164 -5.64 17.08 16.63
CA LYS A 164 -5.57 17.04 18.11
C LYS A 164 -5.28 15.64 18.67
N VAL A 165 -4.50 14.86 17.94
CA VAL A 165 -4.20 13.46 18.31
C VAL A 165 -2.97 13.43 19.22
N HIS A 166 -3.06 12.64 20.29
CA HIS A 166 -1.92 12.38 21.16
C HIS A 166 -0.88 11.50 20.43
N PRO A 167 0.44 11.71 20.62
CA PRO A 167 1.49 10.97 19.91
C PRO A 167 1.36 9.44 19.97
N GLU A 168 0.95 8.91 21.13
CA GLU A 168 0.73 7.49 21.35
C GLU A 168 -0.45 6.96 20.54
N ALA A 169 -1.53 7.74 20.41
CA ALA A 169 -2.68 7.40 19.57
C ALA A 169 -2.33 7.46 18.08
N ILE A 170 -1.41 8.36 17.68
CA ILE A 170 -0.88 8.39 16.30
C ILE A 170 -0.17 7.08 15.97
N ALA A 171 0.69 6.59 16.86
CA ALA A 171 1.40 5.33 16.66
C ALA A 171 0.44 4.13 16.52
N SER A 172 -0.58 4.03 17.40
CA SER A 172 -1.59 2.98 17.31
C SER A 172 -2.45 3.06 16.05
N LEU A 173 -2.79 4.27 15.58
CA LEU A 173 -3.50 4.45 14.31
C LEU A 173 -2.64 4.02 13.11
N LEU A 174 -1.34 4.29 13.15
CA LEU A 174 -0.39 3.88 12.12
C LEU A 174 -0.25 2.35 12.06
N GLU A 175 -0.10 1.68 13.21
CA GLU A 175 -0.04 0.23 13.31
C GLU A 175 -1.29 -0.43 12.72
N ASN A 176 -2.47 0.01 13.12
CA ASN A 176 -3.73 -0.53 12.61
C ASN A 176 -3.87 -0.30 11.09
N HIS A 177 -3.48 0.87 10.59
CA HIS A 177 -3.51 1.15 9.16
C HIS A 177 -2.52 0.27 8.36
N LEU A 178 -1.36 -0.03 8.93
CA LEU A 178 -0.39 -0.94 8.32
C LEU A 178 -0.90 -2.39 8.31
N ILE A 179 -1.61 -2.83 9.35
CA ILE A 179 -2.22 -4.16 9.41
C ILE A 179 -3.36 -4.27 8.37
N SER A 180 -4.28 -3.30 8.33
CA SER A 180 -5.39 -3.31 7.35
C SER A 180 -4.97 -3.13 5.89
N SER A 181 -3.70 -2.82 5.62
CA SER A 181 -3.16 -2.77 4.26
C SER A 181 -2.39 -4.05 3.86
N LEU A 182 -2.31 -5.04 4.76
CA LEU A 182 -1.73 -6.37 4.56
C LEU A 182 -2.78 -7.48 4.33
N ASP A 183 -4.07 -7.20 4.56
CA ASP A 183 -5.20 -8.09 4.27
C ASP A 183 -5.85 -7.83 2.89
#